data_AF-A0A9D4F5M3-F1
#
_entry.id   AF-A0A9D4F5M3-F1
#
_cell.length_a   1.000
_cell.length_b   1.000
_cell.length_c   1.000
_cell.angle_alpha   90.00
_cell.angle_beta   90.00
_cell.angle_gamma   90.00
#
_symmetry.space_group_name_H-M   'P 1'
#
loop_
_entity.id
_entity.type
_entity.pdbx_description
1 polymer ?
#
loop_
_entity_poly.entity_id
_entity_poly.type
_entity_poly.pdbx_seq_one_letter_code
_entity_poly.pdbx_strand_id
1 'polypeptide(L)'
;MVKFYCIYPSAWSYCVLLVGGNGDVVFGWIRIVVVGCDSGSGSGSGSGSGSGSGSGSSSSSSRSRGMEVVVVVVMVVVVVVVVVVVVVVVVVVEVVVVVMVVVVVVWWWWWWWWWWWWWWRWWWLWWWWLLLLLVVVVVVVVVVVVVVVVVVVVVVVVVVVVVVVVVVVVVVVVVVVVVVVVVVVVVVVAVAVAVAVAAAAAAIVVVVVVVVVVVVVVVVVVVVVVVVVVVVVVVVEEVVVVVVVVVVVVVVVVVVVVVVVVVVVVVVVVVVVVVVVVVVVVVVVVVVVVVVVVVVVVVVVVVVVVVVVVVVVVVVVVVVVVVVVVVVVVVVVVVVVVVVVVVVVEVVVVVVVVVVVVVVVVVVVVVVVVVVVVVVVVVVVVEVVVVEVIVVVVVVVLVVVEVIVVCGGGIW
;
A
#
# COMPACT_ATOMS: atom_id res chain seq x y z
N MET A 1 13.87 -29.82 -4.92
CA MET A 1 13.84 -28.79 -3.84
C MET A 1 12.69 -29.15 -2.90
N VAL A 2 12.97 -29.44 -1.63
CA VAL A 2 11.90 -29.77 -0.66
C VAL A 2 11.42 -28.47 -0.03
N LYS A 3 10.14 -28.13 -0.21
CA LYS A 3 9.51 -26.97 0.42
C LYS A 3 8.50 -27.45 1.45
N PHE A 4 8.68 -27.03 2.70
CA PHE A 4 7.72 -27.27 3.78
C PHE A 4 6.81 -26.05 3.90
N TYR A 5 5.50 -26.27 3.83
CA TYR A 5 4.50 -25.25 4.15
C TYR A 5 3.80 -25.68 5.43
N CYS A 6 3.95 -24.88 6.49
CA CYS A 6 3.19 -25.03 7.73
C CYS A 6 2.18 -23.89 7.82
N ILE A 7 0.89 -24.22 7.92
CA ILE A 7 -0.20 -23.25 8.09
C ILE A 7 -0.72 -23.38 9.53
N TYR A 8 -0.34 -22.41 10.38
CA TYR A 8 -0.84 -22.04 11.71
C TYR A 8 -0.94 -23.08 12.86
N PRO A 9 -0.90 -22.63 14.14
CA PRO A 9 -0.82 -23.51 15.30
C PRO A 9 -2.19 -23.65 15.98
N SER A 10 -2.83 -24.81 15.82
CA SER A 10 -3.79 -25.30 16.82
C SER A 10 -3.83 -26.83 16.80
N ALA A 11 -3.15 -27.42 17.80
CA ALA A 11 -3.21 -28.76 18.37
C ALA A 11 -3.21 -30.03 17.49
N TRP A 12 -3.48 -29.98 16.18
CA TRP A 12 -3.50 -31.16 15.31
C TRP A 12 -2.95 -30.80 13.94
N SER A 13 -1.62 -30.85 13.81
CA SER A 13 -0.94 -30.51 12.55
C SER A 13 -0.84 -31.74 11.64
N TYR A 14 -1.50 -31.68 10.48
CA TYR A 14 -1.23 -32.57 9.36
C TYR A 14 -0.25 -31.85 8.41
N CYS A 15 0.94 -32.41 8.23
CA CYS A 15 1.91 -31.89 7.27
C CYS A 15 1.85 -32.71 5.98
N VAL A 16 1.66 -32.03 4.85
CA VAL A 16 1.79 -32.64 3.52
C VAL A 16 3.17 -32.32 2.97
N LEU A 17 3.94 -33.37 2.71
CA LEU A 17 5.26 -33.29 2.09
C LEU A 17 5.10 -33.38 0.57
N LEU A 18 5.41 -32.31 -0.15
CA LEU A 18 5.50 -32.33 -1.62
C LEU A 18 6.97 -32.27 -2.03
N VAL A 19 7.50 -33.42 -2.45
CA VAL A 19 8.84 -33.52 -3.04
C VAL A 19 8.70 -33.43 -4.55
N GLY A 20 8.91 -32.23 -5.09
CA GLY A 20 8.94 -32.01 -6.53
C GLY A 20 10.32 -32.28 -7.10
N GLY A 21 10.46 -33.41 -7.81
CA GLY A 21 11.53 -33.69 -8.75
C GLY A 21 10.92 -34.38 -9.97
N ASN A 22 10.94 -33.69 -11.12
CA ASN A 22 10.56 -34.12 -12.47
C ASN A 22 9.74 -35.41 -12.59
N GLY A 23 8.41 -35.29 -12.60
CA GLY A 23 7.56 -36.24 -13.33
C GLY A 23 6.42 -36.89 -12.55
N ASP A 24 6.62 -37.30 -11.29
CA ASP A 24 5.62 -38.11 -10.59
C ASP A 24 5.33 -37.60 -9.17
N VAL A 25 4.06 -37.33 -8.89
CA VAL A 25 3.59 -36.88 -7.56
C VAL A 25 3.05 -38.10 -6.82
N VAL A 26 3.82 -38.61 -5.85
CA VAL A 26 3.37 -39.70 -4.96
C VAL A 26 2.79 -39.10 -3.68
N PHE A 27 1.50 -39.36 -3.42
CA PHE A 27 0.84 -38.96 -2.17
C PHE A 27 0.99 -40.08 -1.14
N GLY A 28 1.79 -39.85 -0.09
CA GLY A 28 1.94 -40.74 1.06
C GLY A 28 1.65 -40.01 2.37
N TRP A 29 0.81 -40.61 3.21
CA TRP A 29 0.49 -40.10 4.56
C TRP A 29 1.48 -40.68 5.57
N ILE A 30 2.35 -39.85 6.17
CA ILE A 30 3.25 -40.25 7.25
C ILE A 30 2.76 -39.63 8.56
N ARG A 31 2.50 -40.47 9.58
CA ARG A 31 2.30 -40.02 10.96
C ARG A 31 3.66 -39.81 11.62
N ILE A 32 3.94 -38.59 12.08
CA ILE A 32 5.11 -38.27 12.91
C ILE A 32 4.64 -38.09 14.35
N VAL A 33 5.11 -38.94 15.25
CA VAL A 33 4.97 -38.79 16.70
C VAL A 33 6.15 -37.96 17.19
N VAL A 34 5.89 -36.78 17.76
CA VAL A 34 6.93 -35.92 18.34
C VAL A 34 7.16 -36.36 19.79
N VAL A 35 8.31 -36.98 20.05
CA VAL A 35 8.89 -37.18 21.38
C VAL A 35 9.72 -35.93 21.69
N GLY A 36 9.26 -35.11 22.62
CA GLY A 36 10.01 -33.97 23.13
C GLY A 36 11.01 -34.42 24.20
N CYS A 37 12.30 -34.37 23.87
CA CYS A 37 13.41 -34.42 24.80
C CYS A 37 13.92 -32.99 25.02
N ASP A 38 13.94 -32.53 26.28
CA ASP A 38 14.82 -31.45 26.73
C ASP A 38 15.83 -32.06 27.73
N SER A 39 17.11 -31.72 27.58
CA SER A 39 18.26 -32.29 28.30
C SER A 39 19.23 -31.19 28.78
N GLY A 40 19.68 -31.32 30.05
CA GLY A 40 20.98 -30.83 30.60
C GLY A 40 20.95 -29.50 31.40
N SER A 41 21.60 -29.31 32.57
CA SER A 41 22.81 -29.97 33.12
C SER A 41 23.08 -29.65 34.63
N GLY A 42 23.60 -30.63 35.41
CA GLY A 42 24.54 -30.55 36.57
C GLY A 42 23.99 -30.17 37.97
N SER A 43 24.42 -30.67 39.15
CA SER A 43 25.51 -31.58 39.60
C SER A 43 25.31 -31.96 41.11
N GLY A 44 25.66 -33.19 41.55
CA GLY A 44 26.40 -33.44 42.82
C GLY A 44 25.70 -33.97 44.10
N SER A 45 25.90 -35.28 44.38
CA SER A 45 26.47 -35.89 45.62
C SER A 45 25.74 -35.95 46.99
N GLY A 46 25.52 -37.18 47.52
CA GLY A 46 26.08 -37.61 48.84
C GLY A 46 25.19 -37.96 50.07
N SER A 47 24.96 -39.27 50.30
CA SER A 47 25.21 -40.10 51.53
C SER A 47 24.70 -39.76 52.96
N GLY A 48 23.88 -40.67 53.56
CA GLY A 48 24.28 -41.57 54.69
C GLY A 48 24.03 -41.24 56.19
N SER A 49 23.35 -42.18 56.89
CA SER A 49 23.57 -42.69 58.31
C SER A 49 23.30 -41.75 59.51
N GLY A 50 22.84 -42.11 60.73
CA GLY A 50 22.55 -43.36 61.46
C GLY A 50 22.73 -43.17 62.99
N SER A 51 21.75 -43.62 63.81
CA SER A 51 21.84 -44.28 65.17
C SER A 51 22.42 -43.60 66.45
N GLY A 52 21.69 -43.75 67.60
CA GLY A 52 22.31 -44.21 68.88
C GLY A 52 21.94 -43.60 70.26
N SER A 53 21.00 -44.25 70.99
CA SER A 53 21.10 -44.85 72.37
C SER A 53 21.20 -44.07 73.74
N GLY A 54 20.27 -44.43 74.66
CA GLY A 54 20.43 -44.71 76.14
C GLY A 54 20.32 -43.55 77.16
N SER A 55 19.92 -43.66 78.45
CA SER A 55 19.32 -44.64 79.39
C SER A 55 19.12 -43.96 80.78
N GLY A 56 18.12 -44.36 81.61
CA GLY A 56 18.24 -44.38 83.10
C GLY A 56 17.41 -43.45 84.03
N SER A 57 16.33 -44.00 84.61
CA SER A 57 15.91 -44.12 86.04
C SER A 57 15.89 -42.97 87.10
N SER A 58 14.66 -42.75 87.66
CA SER A 58 14.21 -42.67 89.09
C SER A 58 14.72 -41.62 90.13
N SER A 59 13.74 -41.00 90.84
CA SER A 59 13.61 -40.82 92.32
C SER A 59 13.38 -39.37 92.87
N SER A 60 12.18 -39.14 93.44
CA SER A 60 11.80 -38.38 94.68
C SER A 60 12.41 -37.03 95.12
N SER A 61 11.53 -36.24 95.77
CA SER A 61 11.71 -35.29 96.92
C SER A 61 11.55 -33.76 96.69
N SER A 62 10.38 -33.25 97.09
CA SER A 62 10.13 -32.11 98.01
C SER A 62 10.82 -30.73 97.90
N ARG A 63 9.94 -29.70 97.91
CA ARG A 63 10.06 -28.31 98.46
C ARG A 63 11.05 -27.32 97.78
N SER A 64 10.50 -26.29 97.12
CA SER A 64 10.77 -24.87 97.47
C SER A 64 9.97 -23.89 96.58
N ARG A 65 9.21 -22.99 97.23
CA ARG A 65 8.36 -21.94 96.61
C ARG A 65 9.17 -20.72 96.13
N GLY A 66 10.24 -20.92 95.37
CA GLY A 66 11.19 -19.83 95.02
C GLY A 66 11.47 -19.59 93.53
N MET A 67 11.07 -20.49 92.63
CA MET A 67 11.47 -20.42 91.20
C MET A 67 10.33 -20.23 90.19
N GLU A 68 9.07 -20.12 90.62
CA GLU A 68 7.96 -19.78 89.70
C GLU A 68 8.21 -18.43 89.02
N VAL A 69 8.85 -17.47 89.70
CA VAL A 69 9.20 -16.17 89.09
C VAL A 69 10.28 -16.32 88.01
N VAL A 70 11.27 -17.21 88.20
CA VAL A 70 12.33 -17.43 87.20
C VAL A 70 11.78 -18.17 85.98
N VAL A 71 10.91 -19.16 86.17
CA VAL A 71 10.27 -19.88 85.06
C VAL A 71 9.34 -18.95 84.28
N VAL A 72 8.57 -18.09 84.97
CA VAL A 72 7.71 -17.09 84.30
C VAL A 72 8.55 -16.06 83.54
N VAL A 73 9.65 -15.56 84.13
CA VAL A 73 10.55 -14.62 83.43
C VAL A 73 11.19 -15.27 82.20
N VAL A 74 11.66 -16.51 82.30
CA VAL A 74 12.21 -17.25 81.16
C VAL A 74 11.14 -17.47 80.09
N MET A 75 9.90 -17.80 80.47
CA MET A 75 8.78 -17.97 79.54
C MET A 75 8.45 -16.66 78.83
N VAL A 76 8.40 -15.54 79.56
CA VAL A 76 8.19 -14.20 78.98
C VAL A 76 9.31 -13.83 78.02
N VAL A 77 10.59 -14.07 78.38
CA VAL A 77 11.72 -13.81 77.50
C VAL A 77 11.63 -14.67 76.23
N VAL A 78 11.26 -15.94 76.34
CA VAL A 78 11.06 -16.81 75.18
C VAL A 78 9.92 -16.30 74.30
N VAL A 79 8.79 -15.88 74.88
CA VAL A 79 7.68 -15.28 74.11
C VAL A 79 8.12 -14.00 73.41
N VAL A 80 8.86 -13.12 74.08
CA VAL A 80 9.39 -11.89 73.48
C VAL A 80 10.34 -12.22 72.32
N VAL A 81 11.25 -13.18 72.49
CA VAL A 81 12.14 -13.63 71.41
C VAL A 81 11.34 -14.21 70.24
N VAL A 82 10.32 -15.03 70.50
CA VAL A 82 9.44 -15.57 69.45
C VAL A 82 8.70 -14.45 68.72
N VAL A 83 8.15 -13.47 69.44
CA VAL A 83 7.48 -12.30 68.84
C VAL A 83 8.46 -11.51 67.97
N VAL A 84 9.68 -11.25 68.45
CA VAL A 84 10.71 -10.56 67.67
C VAL A 84 11.06 -11.35 66.41
N VAL A 85 11.23 -12.67 66.51
CA VAL A 85 11.50 -13.53 65.34
C VAL A 85 10.33 -13.48 64.36
N VAL A 86 9.08 -13.55 64.83
CA VAL A 86 7.89 -13.45 63.97
C VAL A 86 7.85 -12.09 63.26
N VAL A 87 8.10 -10.98 63.98
CA VAL A 87 8.15 -9.64 63.38
C VAL A 87 9.24 -9.56 62.31
N VAL A 88 10.45 -10.08 62.59
CA VAL A 88 11.54 -10.12 61.60
C VAL A 88 11.15 -10.93 60.37
N VAL A 89 10.51 -12.10 60.54
CA VAL A 89 10.04 -12.92 59.43
C VAL A 89 8.99 -12.18 58.60
N VAL A 90 8.03 -11.51 59.24
CA VAL A 90 7.01 -10.71 58.54
C VAL A 90 7.65 -9.59 57.73
N VAL A 91 8.61 -8.86 58.30
CA VAL A 91 9.34 -7.80 57.59
C VAL A 91 10.12 -8.36 56.40
N VAL A 92 10.79 -9.50 56.57
CA VAL A 92 11.50 -10.16 55.46
C VAL A 92 10.53 -10.57 54.35
N VAL A 93 9.37 -11.11 54.69
CA VAL A 93 8.33 -11.48 53.71
C VAL A 93 7.82 -10.24 52.96
N GLU A 94 7.51 -9.15 53.66
CA GLU A 94 7.12 -7.90 53.01
C GLU A 94 8.19 -7.38 52.04
N VAL A 95 9.46 -7.37 52.45
CA VAL A 95 10.57 -6.94 51.59
C VAL A 95 10.67 -7.82 50.34
N VAL A 96 10.54 -9.15 50.48
CA VAL A 96 10.56 -10.08 49.35
C VAL A 96 9.38 -9.82 48.40
N VAL A 97 8.18 -9.57 48.93
CA VAL A 97 7.00 -9.24 48.13
C VAL A 97 7.21 -7.93 47.37
N VAL A 98 7.72 -6.89 48.03
CA VAL A 98 8.02 -5.60 47.39
C VAL A 98 9.05 -5.78 46.27
N VAL A 99 10.12 -6.54 46.51
CA VAL A 99 11.14 -6.82 45.49
C VAL A 99 10.53 -7.56 44.29
N MET A 100 9.70 -8.58 44.53
CA MET A 100 8.98 -9.29 43.45
C MET A 100 8.10 -8.35 42.63
N VAL A 101 7.34 -7.46 43.29
CA VAL A 101 6.49 -6.48 42.59
C VAL A 101 7.35 -5.53 41.73
N VAL A 102 8.46 -5.03 42.26
CA VAL A 102 9.37 -4.15 41.51
C VAL A 102 9.94 -4.87 40.29
N VAL A 103 10.38 -6.13 40.43
CA VAL A 103 10.89 -6.92 39.31
C VAL A 103 9.82 -7.12 38.23
N VAL A 104 8.58 -7.42 38.61
CA VAL A 104 7.47 -7.59 37.67
C VAL A 104 7.16 -6.28 36.94
N VAL A 105 7.14 -5.14 37.64
CA VAL A 105 6.90 -3.82 37.02
C VAL A 105 8.01 -3.44 36.06
N VAL A 106 9.29 -3.64 36.44
CA VAL A 106 10.44 -3.37 35.57
C VAL A 106 10.41 -4.27 34.34
N TRP A 107 10.09 -5.56 34.51
CA TRP A 107 9.99 -6.50 33.40
C TRP A 107 8.84 -6.14 32.44
N TRP A 108 7.68 -5.74 32.98
CA TRP A 108 6.55 -5.27 32.19
C TRP A 108 6.89 -4.01 31.40
N TRP A 109 7.55 -3.03 32.04
CA TRP A 109 7.98 -1.81 31.38
C TRP A 109 8.97 -2.11 30.24
N TRP A 110 9.93 -2.99 30.49
CA TRP A 110 10.93 -3.36 29.49
C TRP A 110 10.29 -4.06 28.29
N TRP A 111 9.32 -4.95 28.52
CA TRP A 111 8.56 -5.59 27.45
C TRP A 111 7.74 -4.58 26.64
N TRP A 112 7.05 -3.66 27.32
CA TRP A 112 6.28 -2.62 26.64
C TRP A 112 7.17 -1.71 25.77
N TRP A 113 8.35 -1.34 26.27
CA TRP A 113 9.31 -0.55 25.53
C TRP A 113 9.87 -1.29 24.31
N TRP A 114 10.15 -2.59 24.45
CA TRP A 114 10.58 -3.44 23.34
C TRP A 114 9.51 -3.56 22.25
N TRP A 115 8.25 -3.73 22.66
CA TRP A 115 7.13 -3.82 21.73
C TRP A 115 6.89 -2.49 20.99
N TRP A 116 6.99 -1.37 21.71
CA TRP A 116 6.88 -0.04 21.11
C TRP A 116 8.00 0.23 20.10
N TRP A 117 9.25 -0.15 20.42
CA TRP A 117 10.37 -0.02 19.51
C TRP A 117 10.20 -0.89 18.24
N TRP A 118 9.70 -2.11 18.40
CA TRP A 118 9.42 -3.01 17.27
C TRP A 118 8.33 -2.44 16.36
N TRP A 119 7.27 -1.88 16.93
CA TRP A 119 6.19 -1.26 16.17
C TRP A 119 6.67 -0.03 15.40
N TRP A 120 7.50 0.80 16.04
CA TRP A 120 8.06 2.00 15.40
C TRP A 120 8.99 1.65 14.23
N ARG A 121 9.82 0.62 14.38
CA ARG A 121 10.69 0.11 13.32
C ARG A 121 9.89 -0.46 12.14
N TRP A 122 8.78 -1.17 12.42
CA TRP A 122 7.88 -1.66 11.39
C TRP A 122 7.21 -0.53 10.60
N TRP A 123 6.74 0.50 11.31
CA TRP A 123 6.12 1.67 10.70
C TRP A 123 7.09 2.43 9.80
N TRP A 124 8.34 2.59 10.24
CA TRP A 124 9.40 3.22 9.45
C TRP A 124 9.76 2.42 8.17
N LEU A 125 9.80 1.09 8.27
CA LEU A 125 10.09 0.21 7.13
C LEU A 125 8.96 0.26 6.08
N TRP A 126 7.71 0.29 6.55
CA TRP A 126 6.55 0.39 5.67
C TRP A 126 6.53 1.71 4.91
N TRP A 127 6.86 2.82 5.58
CA TRP A 127 6.93 4.13 4.94
C TRP A 127 8.02 4.18 3.87
N TRP A 128 9.19 3.59 4.13
CA TRP A 128 10.27 3.47 3.15
C TRP A 128 9.86 2.68 1.91
N TRP A 129 9.13 1.58 2.10
CA TRP A 129 8.59 0.78 0.99
C TRP A 129 7.60 1.56 0.15
N LEU A 130 6.73 2.34 0.79
CA LEU A 130 5.74 3.18 0.13
C LEU A 130 6.42 4.30 -0.67
N LEU A 131 7.46 4.91 -0.11
CA LEU A 131 8.26 5.95 -0.77
C LEU A 131 9.02 5.37 -1.97
N LEU A 132 9.62 4.19 -1.82
CA LEU A 132 10.31 3.50 -2.91
C LEU A 132 9.33 3.13 -4.03
N LEU A 133 8.15 2.61 -3.68
CA LEU A 133 7.09 2.32 -4.65
C LEU A 133 6.65 3.58 -5.39
N LEU A 134 6.46 4.70 -4.67
CA LEU A 134 6.13 5.99 -5.28
C LEU A 134 7.21 6.46 -6.24
N VAL A 135 8.49 6.35 -5.87
CA VAL A 135 9.62 6.67 -6.75
C VAL A 135 9.61 5.81 -8.00
N VAL A 136 9.38 4.49 -7.86
CA VAL A 136 9.28 3.57 -9.01
C VAL A 136 8.12 3.97 -9.93
N VAL A 137 6.96 4.31 -9.38
CA VAL A 137 5.81 4.78 -10.17
C VAL A 137 6.15 6.06 -10.92
N VAL A 138 6.80 7.03 -10.27
CA VAL A 138 7.25 8.27 -10.91
C VAL A 138 8.23 7.98 -12.05
N VAL A 139 9.21 7.10 -11.84
CA VAL A 139 10.17 6.71 -12.90
C VAL A 139 9.45 6.05 -14.07
N VAL A 140 8.50 5.14 -13.82
CA VAL A 140 7.70 4.51 -14.88
C VAL A 140 6.92 5.56 -15.68
N VAL A 141 6.27 6.51 -14.99
CA VAL A 141 5.53 7.60 -15.65
C VAL A 141 6.47 8.44 -16.52
N VAL A 142 7.65 8.81 -16.02
CA VAL A 142 8.65 9.56 -16.80
C VAL A 142 9.09 8.77 -18.04
N VAL A 143 9.37 7.47 -17.91
CA VAL A 143 9.74 6.62 -19.05
C VAL A 143 8.61 6.57 -20.08
N VAL A 144 7.35 6.40 -19.65
CA VAL A 144 6.19 6.40 -20.56
C VAL A 144 6.08 7.75 -21.29
N VAL A 145 6.22 8.87 -20.59
CA VAL A 145 6.19 10.20 -21.19
C VAL A 145 7.31 10.36 -22.23
N VAL A 146 8.53 9.93 -21.92
CA VAL A 146 9.66 9.96 -22.87
C VAL A 146 9.36 9.12 -24.11
N VAL A 147 8.82 7.91 -23.95
CA VAL A 147 8.43 7.05 -25.08
C VAL A 147 7.37 7.73 -25.95
N VAL A 148 6.35 8.35 -25.34
CA VAL A 148 5.31 9.09 -26.07
C VAL A 148 5.92 10.25 -26.86
N VAL A 149 6.82 11.03 -26.25
CA VAL A 149 7.51 12.13 -26.93
C VAL A 149 8.33 11.61 -28.13
N VAL A 150 9.06 10.51 -27.97
CA VAL A 150 9.84 9.91 -29.06
C VAL A 150 8.92 9.47 -30.20
N VAL A 151 7.78 8.82 -29.90
CA VAL A 151 6.80 8.42 -30.91
C VAL A 151 6.25 9.63 -31.66
N VAL A 152 5.90 10.71 -30.95
CA VAL A 152 5.41 11.95 -31.58
C VAL A 152 6.48 12.54 -32.50
N VAL A 153 7.74 12.60 -32.08
CA VAL A 153 8.85 13.10 -32.92
C VAL A 153 9.00 12.25 -34.17
N VAL A 154 8.96 10.92 -34.06
CA VAL A 154 9.03 10.01 -35.21
C VAL A 154 7.88 10.26 -36.18
N VAL A 155 6.65 10.40 -35.69
CA VAL A 155 5.48 10.72 -36.52
C VAL A 155 5.67 12.04 -37.27
N VAL A 156 6.14 13.09 -36.58
CA VAL A 156 6.43 14.38 -37.20
C VAL A 156 7.47 14.25 -38.31
N VAL A 157 8.57 13.51 -38.07
CA VAL A 157 9.61 13.26 -39.09
C VAL A 157 9.02 12.54 -40.30
N VAL A 158 8.21 11.51 -40.09
CA VAL A 158 7.53 10.78 -41.19
C VAL A 158 6.64 11.73 -42.00
N VAL A 159 5.84 12.57 -41.35
CA VAL A 159 4.99 13.56 -42.03
C VAL A 159 5.84 14.52 -42.85
N VAL A 160 6.94 15.04 -42.31
CA VAL A 160 7.86 15.93 -43.05
C VAL A 160 8.43 15.23 -44.28
N VAL A 161 8.87 13.97 -44.15
CA VAL A 161 9.39 13.18 -45.28
C VAL A 161 8.31 13.01 -46.36
N VAL A 162 7.07 12.68 -45.97
CA VAL A 162 5.95 12.55 -46.92
C VAL A 162 5.69 13.87 -47.64
N VAL A 163 5.68 15.00 -46.93
CA VAL A 163 5.52 16.33 -47.54
C VAL A 163 6.63 16.62 -48.54
N VAL A 164 7.89 16.34 -48.19
CA VAL A 164 9.04 16.51 -49.10
C VAL A 164 8.87 15.66 -50.35
N VAL A 165 8.49 14.39 -50.22
CA VAL A 165 8.25 13.49 -51.36
C VAL A 165 7.14 14.04 -52.25
N VAL A 166 6.03 14.51 -51.68
CA VAL A 166 4.93 15.13 -52.44
C VAL A 166 5.42 16.36 -53.20
N VAL A 167 6.20 17.24 -52.57
CA VAL A 167 6.78 18.42 -53.23
C VAL A 167 7.69 18.01 -54.39
N VAL A 168 8.55 17.01 -54.21
CA VAL A 168 9.42 16.49 -55.28
C VAL A 168 8.58 15.95 -56.44
N VAL A 169 7.53 15.17 -56.17
CA VAL A 169 6.63 14.65 -57.21
C VAL A 169 5.96 15.79 -57.97
N VAL A 170 5.47 16.82 -57.27
CA VAL A 170 4.87 18.00 -57.91
C VAL A 170 5.88 18.71 -58.81
N VAL A 171 7.11 18.92 -58.34
CA VAL A 171 8.17 19.54 -59.16
C VAL A 171 8.46 18.70 -60.40
N VAL A 172 8.57 17.37 -60.28
CA VAL A 172 8.78 16.48 -61.43
C VAL A 172 7.62 16.59 -62.43
N VAL A 173 6.38 16.59 -61.96
CA VAL A 173 5.19 16.75 -62.82
C VAL A 173 5.24 18.09 -63.56
N VAL A 174 5.56 19.19 -62.87
CA VAL A 174 5.70 20.51 -63.50
C VAL A 174 6.79 20.50 -64.56
N VAL A 175 7.96 19.91 -64.29
CA VAL A 175 9.05 19.80 -65.27
C VAL A 175 8.60 19.00 -66.50
N VAL A 176 7.92 17.87 -66.30
CA VAL A 176 7.39 17.05 -67.41
C VAL A 176 6.41 17.87 -68.25
N VAL A 177 5.48 18.60 -67.62
CA VAL A 177 4.53 19.46 -68.34
C VAL A 177 5.27 20.52 -69.16
N VAL A 178 6.27 21.20 -68.58
CA VAL A 178 7.09 22.19 -69.31
C VAL A 178 7.79 21.56 -70.51
N VAL A 179 8.39 20.38 -70.36
CA VAL A 179 9.05 19.66 -71.46
C VAL A 179 8.04 19.33 -72.56
N VAL A 180 6.85 18.83 -72.21
CA VAL A 180 5.79 18.54 -73.18
C VAL A 180 5.38 19.81 -73.93
N VAL A 181 5.17 20.93 -73.23
CA VAL A 181 4.85 22.22 -73.86
C VAL A 181 5.95 22.65 -74.83
N VAL A 182 7.21 22.56 -74.43
CA VAL A 182 8.35 22.90 -75.32
C VAL A 182 8.37 22.02 -76.56
N VAL A 183 8.18 20.70 -76.42
CA VAL A 183 8.12 19.77 -77.56
C VAL A 183 6.98 20.13 -78.49
N VAL A 184 5.78 20.43 -77.95
CA VAL A 184 4.63 20.86 -78.76
C VAL A 184 4.95 22.14 -79.53
N VAL A 185 5.55 23.14 -78.88
CA VAL A 185 5.95 24.40 -79.54
C VAL A 185 6.95 24.13 -80.67
N VAL A 186 7.97 23.29 -80.43
CA VAL A 186 8.95 22.93 -81.47
C VAL A 186 8.30 22.24 -82.65
N VAL A 187 7.38 21.31 -82.41
CA VAL A 187 6.62 20.62 -83.47
C VAL A 187 5.76 21.61 -84.26
N VAL A 188 5.04 22.51 -83.58
CA VAL A 188 4.22 23.54 -84.24
C VAL A 188 5.08 24.46 -85.11
N VAL A 189 6.24 24.90 -84.62
CA VAL A 189 7.18 25.72 -85.38
C VAL A 189 7.72 24.94 -86.58
N ALA A 190 8.11 23.68 -86.42
CA ALA A 190 8.59 22.84 -87.52
C ALA A 190 7.52 22.65 -88.60
N VAL A 191 6.27 22.41 -88.21
CA VAL A 191 5.13 22.33 -89.14
C VAL A 191 4.90 23.67 -89.84
N ALA A 192 4.93 24.79 -89.12
CA ALA A 192 4.77 26.11 -89.71
C ALA A 192 5.87 26.42 -90.75
N VAL A 193 7.13 26.08 -90.44
CA VAL A 193 8.26 26.19 -91.38
C VAL A 193 8.05 25.27 -92.58
N ALA A 194 7.65 24.02 -92.39
CA ALA A 194 7.39 23.09 -93.49
C ALA A 194 6.28 23.60 -94.42
N VAL A 195 5.20 24.16 -93.87
CA VAL A 195 4.11 24.79 -94.64
C VAL A 195 4.61 26.03 -95.38
N ALA A 196 5.44 26.87 -94.75
CA ALA A 196 6.02 28.03 -95.41
C ALA A 196 6.95 27.64 -96.57
N VAL A 197 7.78 26.60 -96.39
CA VAL A 197 8.65 26.06 -97.45
C VAL A 197 7.82 25.44 -98.58
N ALA A 198 6.76 24.69 -98.26
CA ALA A 198 5.85 24.15 -99.26
C ALA A 198 5.14 25.26 -100.05
N ALA A 199 4.70 26.32 -99.38
CA ALA A 199 4.10 27.49 -100.02
C ALA A 199 5.11 28.25 -100.90
N ALA A 200 6.36 28.39 -100.46
CA ALA A 200 7.43 28.99 -101.26
C ALA A 200 7.79 28.12 -102.48
N ALA A 201 7.86 26.80 -102.33
CA ALA A 201 8.06 25.87 -103.42
C ALA A 201 6.91 25.93 -104.44
N ALA A 202 5.65 25.99 -103.96
CA ALA A 202 4.50 26.18 -104.81
C ALA A 202 4.56 27.53 -105.55
N ALA A 203 4.96 28.61 -104.89
CA ALA A 203 5.14 29.92 -105.53
C ALA A 203 6.25 29.89 -106.61
N ILE A 204 7.37 29.20 -106.37
CA ILE A 204 8.42 28.99 -107.37
C ILE A 204 7.89 28.18 -108.54
N VAL A 205 7.11 27.12 -108.29
CA VAL A 205 6.45 26.36 -109.36
C VAL A 205 5.50 27.25 -110.15
N VAL A 206 4.72 28.13 -109.52
CA VAL A 206 3.87 29.09 -110.25
C VAL A 206 4.71 30.07 -111.06
N VAL A 207 5.81 30.59 -110.54
CA VAL A 207 6.71 31.49 -111.30
C VAL A 207 7.36 30.75 -112.47
N VAL A 208 7.82 29.51 -112.27
CA VAL A 208 8.35 28.65 -113.34
C VAL A 208 7.25 28.33 -114.35
N VAL A 209 6.02 28.02 -113.92
CA VAL A 209 4.89 27.81 -114.81
C VAL A 209 4.54 29.09 -115.57
N VAL A 210 4.61 30.28 -114.96
CA VAL A 210 4.38 31.55 -115.67
C VAL A 210 5.49 31.83 -116.68
N VAL A 211 6.75 31.60 -116.32
CA VAL A 211 7.90 31.72 -117.25
C VAL A 211 7.78 30.69 -118.38
N VAL A 212 7.41 29.45 -118.06
CA VAL A 212 7.15 28.38 -119.03
C VAL A 212 5.91 28.73 -119.87
N VAL A 213 4.86 29.32 -119.33
CA VAL A 213 3.67 29.77 -120.08
C VAL A 213 4.04 30.91 -121.02
N VAL A 214 4.90 31.84 -120.61
CA VAL A 214 5.43 32.90 -121.49
C VAL A 214 6.27 32.29 -122.62
N VAL A 215 7.10 31.29 -122.33
CA VAL A 215 7.86 30.52 -123.34
C VAL A 215 6.92 29.65 -124.19
N VAL A 216 5.84 29.11 -123.63
CA VAL A 216 4.86 28.25 -124.30
C VAL A 216 3.96 29.07 -125.19
N VAL A 217 3.59 30.31 -124.86
CA VAL A 217 2.89 31.20 -125.81
C VAL A 217 3.75 31.44 -127.06
N VAL A 218 5.08 31.49 -126.91
CA VAL A 218 6.02 31.55 -128.04
C VAL A 218 6.09 30.21 -128.81
N VAL A 219 5.83 29.07 -128.16
CA VAL A 219 5.87 27.71 -128.74
C VAL A 219 4.48 27.19 -129.20
N VAL A 220 3.37 27.80 -128.77
CA VAL A 220 1.99 27.48 -129.21
C VAL A 220 1.80 27.77 -130.70
N VAL A 221 2.59 28.69 -131.26
CA VAL A 221 2.70 28.88 -132.70
C VAL A 221 3.38 27.68 -133.40
N VAL A 222 4.18 26.89 -132.68
CA VAL A 222 4.99 25.79 -133.23
C VAL A 222 4.33 24.42 -133.07
N VAL A 223 3.38 24.22 -132.14
CA VAL A 223 2.90 22.87 -131.78
C VAL A 223 1.39 22.70 -131.93
N VAL A 224 0.88 23.02 -133.12
CA VAL A 224 -0.14 22.17 -133.81
C VAL A 224 0.44 20.76 -134.06
N VAL A 225 1.76 20.62 -133.94
CA VAL A 225 2.55 19.43 -134.27
C VAL A 225 2.59 18.34 -133.20
N VAL A 226 2.14 18.47 -131.95
CA VAL A 226 2.20 17.28 -131.06
C VAL A 226 1.02 17.16 -130.11
N VAL A 227 -0.15 17.23 -130.73
CA VAL A 227 -1.42 16.64 -130.29
C VAL A 227 -1.27 15.15 -129.88
N VAL A 228 -0.16 14.49 -130.23
CA VAL A 228 0.20 13.10 -129.84
C VAL A 228 0.70 12.98 -128.38
N VAL A 229 1.19 14.05 -127.74
CA VAL A 229 1.67 14.01 -126.34
C VAL A 229 0.50 14.12 -125.34
N VAL A 230 -0.64 14.63 -125.78
CA VAL A 230 -1.83 14.91 -124.96
C VAL A 230 -2.44 13.63 -124.35
N VAL A 231 -2.30 12.48 -125.02
CA VAL A 231 -2.83 11.20 -124.51
C VAL A 231 -2.01 10.65 -123.33
N VAL A 232 -0.73 11.03 -123.20
CA VAL A 232 0.14 10.55 -122.11
C VAL A 232 -0.01 11.41 -120.84
N VAL A 233 -0.31 12.70 -120.98
CA VAL A 233 -0.42 13.62 -119.82
C VAL A 233 -1.71 13.40 -119.03
N VAL A 234 -2.82 13.04 -119.70
CA VAL A 234 -4.11 12.77 -119.02
C VAL A 234 -4.04 11.51 -118.12
N VAL A 235 -3.16 10.55 -118.43
CA VAL A 235 -2.97 9.35 -117.59
C VAL A 235 -2.10 9.63 -116.36
N VAL A 236 -1.20 10.62 -116.42
CA VAL A 236 -0.32 10.98 -115.29
C VAL A 236 -1.04 11.87 -114.27
N GLU A 237 -1.96 12.73 -114.70
CA GLU A 237 -2.73 13.61 -113.80
C GLU A 237 -3.71 12.83 -112.90
N GLU A 238 -4.39 11.80 -113.44
CA GLU A 238 -5.29 10.91 -112.68
C GLU A 238 -4.53 10.09 -111.61
N VAL A 239 -3.31 9.63 -111.91
CA VAL A 239 -2.49 8.85 -110.94
C VAL A 239 -1.99 9.74 -109.79
N VAL A 240 -1.65 11.00 -110.06
CA VAL A 240 -1.20 11.93 -109.00
C VAL A 240 -2.34 12.29 -108.07
N VAL A 241 -3.57 12.49 -108.57
CA VAL A 241 -4.75 12.74 -107.72
C VAL A 241 -5.05 11.53 -106.84
N VAL A 242 -4.97 10.30 -107.38
CA VAL A 242 -5.17 9.08 -106.58
C VAL A 242 -4.09 8.92 -105.51
N VAL A 243 -2.81 9.18 -105.82
CA VAL A 243 -1.72 9.09 -104.84
C VAL A 243 -1.87 10.16 -103.75
N VAL A 244 -2.23 11.40 -104.10
CA VAL A 244 -2.46 12.46 -103.11
C VAL A 244 -3.65 12.14 -102.21
N VAL A 245 -4.75 11.64 -102.76
CA VAL A 245 -5.92 11.22 -101.96
C VAL A 245 -5.55 10.06 -101.03
N VAL A 246 -4.80 9.07 -101.49
CA VAL A 246 -4.33 7.95 -100.64
C VAL A 246 -3.40 8.46 -99.53
N VAL A 247 -2.46 9.35 -99.82
CA VAL A 247 -1.57 9.93 -98.81
C VAL A 247 -2.36 10.75 -97.79
N VAL A 248 -3.31 11.57 -98.21
CA VAL A 248 -4.17 12.35 -97.30
C VAL A 248 -5.00 11.42 -96.42
N VAL A 249 -5.60 10.36 -96.98
CA VAL A 249 -6.35 9.38 -96.20
C VAL A 249 -5.45 8.67 -95.18
N VAL A 250 -4.24 8.25 -95.57
CA VAL A 250 -3.28 7.63 -94.65
C VAL A 250 -2.88 8.59 -93.53
N VAL A 251 -2.59 9.87 -93.84
CA VAL A 251 -2.25 10.88 -92.83
C VAL A 251 -3.42 11.11 -91.88
N VAL A 252 -4.65 11.22 -92.38
CA VAL A 252 -5.86 11.38 -91.55
C VAL A 252 -6.04 10.17 -90.64
N VAL A 253 -5.88 8.95 -91.14
CA VAL A 253 -5.97 7.73 -90.33
C VAL A 253 -4.90 7.71 -89.24
N VAL A 254 -3.65 8.05 -89.56
CA VAL A 254 -2.56 8.13 -88.58
C VAL A 254 -2.86 9.18 -87.50
N VAL A 255 -3.33 10.36 -87.89
CA VAL A 255 -3.71 11.42 -86.93
C VAL A 255 -4.85 10.94 -86.02
N VAL A 256 -5.88 10.30 -86.57
CA VAL A 256 -6.98 9.75 -85.76
C VAL A 256 -6.47 8.69 -84.79
N VAL A 257 -5.61 7.78 -85.21
CA VAL A 257 -5.01 6.77 -84.32
C VAL A 257 -4.19 7.42 -83.21
N VAL A 258 -3.38 8.42 -83.52
CA VAL A 258 -2.60 9.16 -82.51
C VAL A 258 -3.52 9.86 -81.51
N VAL A 259 -4.57 10.53 -81.97
CA VAL A 259 -5.56 11.18 -81.08
C VAL A 259 -6.23 10.16 -80.17
N VAL A 260 -6.66 9.01 -80.70
CA VAL A 260 -7.28 7.94 -79.89
C VAL A 260 -6.29 7.42 -78.84
N VAL A 261 -5.04 7.18 -79.20
CA VAL A 261 -4.00 6.74 -78.24
C VAL A 261 -3.78 7.77 -77.15
N VAL A 262 -3.68 9.06 -77.49
CA VAL A 262 -3.53 10.14 -76.51
C VAL A 262 -4.74 10.20 -75.57
N VAL A 263 -5.96 10.10 -76.09
CA VAL A 263 -7.18 10.09 -75.26
C VAL A 263 -7.18 8.90 -74.31
N VAL A 264 -6.82 7.70 -74.78
CA VAL A 264 -6.73 6.51 -73.92
C VAL A 264 -5.69 6.69 -72.82
N VAL A 265 -4.51 7.23 -73.14
CA VAL A 265 -3.46 7.50 -72.15
C VAL A 265 -3.95 8.51 -71.10
N VAL A 266 -4.61 9.60 -71.51
CA VAL A 266 -5.16 10.59 -70.58
C VAL A 266 -6.21 9.96 -69.67
N VAL A 267 -7.12 9.15 -70.20
CA VAL A 267 -8.13 8.44 -69.39
C VAL A 267 -7.47 7.51 -68.38
N VAL A 268 -6.45 6.74 -68.78
CA VAL A 268 -5.72 5.86 -67.87
C VAL A 268 -5.04 6.66 -66.75
N VAL A 269 -4.37 7.77 -67.08
CA VAL A 269 -3.73 8.65 -66.08
C VAL A 269 -4.76 9.20 -65.10
N VAL A 270 -5.91 9.68 -65.58
CA VAL A 270 -6.99 10.19 -64.71
C VAL A 270 -7.50 9.09 -63.79
N VAL A 271 -7.74 7.88 -64.29
CA VAL A 271 -8.17 6.74 -63.48
C VAL A 271 -7.14 6.40 -62.40
N VAL A 272 -5.85 6.37 -62.74
CA VAL A 272 -4.78 6.12 -61.76
C VAL A 272 -4.76 7.20 -60.69
N VAL A 273 -4.87 8.47 -61.06
CA VAL A 273 -4.92 9.58 -60.09
C VAL A 273 -6.13 9.45 -59.15
N VAL A 274 -7.31 9.13 -59.68
CA VAL A 274 -8.52 8.93 -58.86
C VAL A 274 -8.32 7.77 -57.89
N VAL A 275 -7.76 6.64 -58.35
CA VAL A 275 -7.48 5.49 -57.47
C VAL A 275 -6.50 5.88 -56.36
N VAL A 276 -5.42 6.60 -56.68
CA VAL A 276 -4.46 7.07 -55.68
C VAL A 276 -5.12 7.99 -54.65
N VAL A 277 -5.96 8.94 -55.10
CA VAL A 277 -6.70 9.83 -54.19
C VAL A 277 -7.62 9.04 -53.27
N VAL A 278 -8.37 8.06 -53.81
CA VAL A 278 -9.26 7.21 -53.00
C VAL A 278 -8.45 6.43 -51.97
N VAL A 279 -7.31 5.84 -52.34
CA VAL A 279 -6.43 5.13 -51.40
C VAL A 279 -5.94 6.06 -50.30
N VAL A 280 -5.51 7.27 -50.64
CA VAL A 280 -5.06 8.28 -49.65
C VAL A 280 -6.20 8.64 -48.69
N VAL A 281 -7.41 8.87 -49.20
CA VAL A 281 -8.59 9.17 -48.35
C VAL A 281 -8.89 8.00 -47.41
N VAL A 282 -8.86 6.76 -47.89
CA VAL A 282 -9.08 5.57 -47.06
C VAL A 282 -8.01 5.47 -45.97
N VAL A 283 -6.74 5.68 -46.30
CA VAL A 283 -5.64 5.67 -45.31
C VAL A 283 -5.86 6.75 -44.25
N VAL A 284 -6.22 7.98 -44.64
CA VAL A 284 -6.50 9.07 -43.70
C VAL A 284 -7.67 8.71 -42.78
N VAL A 285 -8.77 8.17 -43.32
CA VAL A 285 -9.92 7.74 -42.52
C VAL A 285 -9.52 6.65 -41.53
N VAL A 286 -8.74 5.65 -41.95
CA VAL A 286 -8.24 4.60 -41.06
C VAL A 286 -7.38 5.18 -39.94
N VAL A 287 -6.46 6.10 -40.25
CA VAL A 287 -5.62 6.77 -39.25
C VAL A 287 -6.48 7.55 -38.25
N VAL A 288 -7.48 8.29 -38.72
CA VAL A 288 -8.41 9.03 -37.85
C VAL A 288 -9.17 8.08 -36.92
N VAL A 289 -9.69 6.97 -37.44
CA VAL A 289 -10.38 5.96 -36.63
C VAL A 289 -9.46 5.37 -35.58
N VAL A 290 -8.21 5.02 -35.94
CA VAL A 290 -7.22 4.50 -34.99
C VAL A 290 -6.94 5.53 -33.90
N VAL A 291 -6.74 6.80 -34.24
CA VAL A 291 -6.51 7.87 -33.26
C VAL A 291 -7.70 8.02 -32.32
N VAL A 292 -8.94 8.00 -32.84
CA VAL A 292 -10.16 8.08 -32.02
C VAL A 292 -10.24 6.88 -31.06
N VAL A 293 -9.98 5.66 -31.52
CA VAL A 293 -9.97 4.47 -30.68
C VAL A 293 -8.92 4.58 -29.58
N VAL A 294 -7.71 5.02 -29.90
CA VAL A 294 -6.64 5.23 -28.90
C VAL A 294 -7.07 6.27 -27.86
N VAL A 295 -7.66 7.39 -28.28
CA VAL A 295 -8.15 8.42 -27.34
C VAL A 295 -9.24 7.86 -26.43
N VAL A 296 -10.20 7.10 -26.96
CA VAL A 296 -11.25 6.45 -26.17
C VAL A 296 -10.64 5.49 -25.15
N VAL A 297 -9.69 4.64 -25.55
CA VAL A 297 -9.00 3.72 -24.63
C VAL A 297 -8.28 4.48 -23.52
N VAL A 298 -7.56 5.56 -23.85
CA VAL A 298 -6.87 6.39 -22.84
C VAL A 298 -7.88 7.00 -21.86
N VAL A 299 -8.99 7.55 -22.35
CA VAL A 299 -10.05 8.11 -21.49
C VAL A 299 -10.62 7.04 -20.56
N VAL A 300 -10.92 5.85 -21.07
CA VAL A 300 -11.43 4.73 -20.26
C VAL A 300 -10.42 4.34 -19.18
N VAL A 301 -9.13 4.22 -19.51
CA VAL A 301 -8.07 3.90 -18.54
C VAL A 301 -7.99 4.99 -17.46
N VAL A 302 -8.03 6.27 -17.83
CA VAL A 302 -8.02 7.37 -16.87
C VAL A 302 -9.23 7.31 -15.94
N VAL A 303 -10.43 7.08 -16.47
CA VAL A 303 -11.66 6.95 -15.67
C VAL A 303 -11.54 5.77 -14.69
N VAL A 304 -11.05 4.61 -15.14
CA VAL A 304 -10.84 3.45 -14.27
C VAL A 304 -9.85 3.75 -13.15
N VAL A 305 -8.72 4.41 -13.46
CA VAL A 305 -7.73 4.81 -12.45
C VAL A 305 -8.35 5.76 -11.43
N VAL A 306 -9.10 6.76 -11.87
CA VAL A 306 -9.79 7.71 -10.97
C VAL A 306 -10.77 6.98 -10.06
N VAL A 307 -11.59 6.07 -10.60
CA VAL A 307 -12.53 5.27 -9.80
C VAL A 307 -11.79 4.42 -8.77
N VAL A 308 -10.70 3.76 -9.14
CA VAL A 308 -9.87 2.97 -8.20
C VAL A 308 -9.31 3.84 -7.09
N VAL A 309 -8.78 5.02 -7.42
CA VAL A 309 -8.25 5.97 -6.43
C VAL A 309 -9.35 6.42 -5.47
N VAL A 310 -10.53 6.77 -5.98
CA VAL A 310 -11.68 7.15 -5.14
C VAL A 310 -12.09 6.02 -4.20
N VAL A 311 -12.17 4.78 -4.69
CA VAL A 311 -12.49 3.61 -3.87
C VAL A 311 -11.44 3.41 -2.76
N VAL A 312 -10.16 3.51 -3.09
CA VAL A 312 -9.07 3.40 -2.09
C VAL A 312 -9.19 4.48 -1.03
N VAL A 313 -9.43 5.74 -1.42
CA VAL A 313 -9.62 6.86 -0.49
C VAL A 313 -10.82 6.60 0.43
N VAL A 314 -11.95 6.15 -0.11
CA VAL A 314 -13.14 5.81 0.69
C VAL A 314 -12.83 4.70 1.69
N VAL A 315 -12.14 3.64 1.27
CA VAL A 315 -11.74 2.54 2.17
C VAL A 315 -10.82 3.06 3.29
N VAL A 316 -9.83 3.90 2.97
CA VAL A 316 -8.94 4.49 3.97
C VAL A 316 -9.73 5.34 4.97
N VAL A 317 -10.66 6.19 4.50
CA VAL A 317 -11.51 7.00 5.37
C VAL A 317 -12.34 6.11 6.29
N VAL A 318 -12.96 5.05 5.78
CA VAL A 318 -13.74 4.10 6.60
C VAL A 318 -12.86 3.43 7.65
N VAL A 319 -11.66 2.98 7.30
CA VAL A 319 -10.71 2.39 8.26
C VAL A 319 -10.32 3.39 9.34
N VAL A 320 -10.03 4.64 8.98
CA VAL A 320 -9.71 5.71 9.95
C VAL A 320 -10.88 5.94 10.89
N VAL A 321 -12.11 6.04 10.38
CA VAL A 321 -13.32 6.22 11.20
C VAL A 321 -13.49 5.05 12.17
N VAL A 322 -13.32 3.81 11.70
CA VAL A 322 -13.42 2.61 12.56
C VAL A 322 -12.35 2.64 13.66
N VAL A 323 -11.10 2.98 13.33
CA VAL A 323 -10.02 3.11 14.32
C VAL A 323 -10.34 4.18 15.36
N VAL A 324 -10.82 5.35 14.93
CA VAL A 324 -11.22 6.43 15.84
C VAL A 324 -12.34 5.97 16.77
N VAL A 325 -13.37 5.30 16.24
CA VAL A 325 -14.47 4.76 17.05
C VAL A 325 -13.95 3.75 18.07
N VAL A 326 -13.08 2.82 17.67
CA VAL A 326 -12.48 1.84 18.58
C VAL A 326 -11.67 2.53 19.68
N VAL A 327 -10.85 3.54 19.34
CA VAL A 327 -10.09 4.31 20.33
C VAL A 327 -11.02 5.02 21.31
N VAL A 328 -12.08 5.67 20.82
CA VAL A 328 -13.07 6.33 21.68
C VAL A 328 -13.73 5.33 22.62
N VAL A 329 -14.15 4.17 22.13
CA VAL A 329 -14.74 3.11 22.96
C VAL A 329 -13.76 2.64 24.03
N VAL A 330 -12.50 2.40 23.67
CA VAL A 330 -11.45 1.99 24.63
C VAL A 330 -11.26 3.08 25.70
N VAL A 331 -11.17 4.35 25.31
CA VAL A 331 -11.04 5.46 26.26
C VAL A 331 -12.24 5.52 27.21
N VAL A 332 -13.47 5.39 26.69
CA VAL A 332 -14.69 5.36 27.52
C VAL A 332 -14.65 4.20 28.50
N VAL A 333 -14.28 3.00 28.06
CA VAL A 333 -14.14 1.82 28.93
C VAL A 333 -13.11 2.06 30.02
N VAL A 334 -11.94 2.61 29.68
CA VAL A 334 -10.89 2.94 30.67
C VAL A 334 -11.40 3.97 31.68
N VAL A 335 -12.08 5.03 31.23
CA VAL A 335 -12.65 6.04 32.13
C VAL A 335 -13.68 5.41 33.07
N VAL A 336 -14.57 4.55 32.55
CA VAL A 336 -15.56 3.84 33.38
C VAL A 336 -14.86 2.96 34.42
N VAL A 337 -13.85 2.19 34.03
CA VAL A 337 -13.07 1.35 34.95
C VAL A 337 -12.40 2.20 36.04
N VAL A 338 -11.78 3.32 35.67
CA VAL A 338 -11.15 4.24 36.64
C VAL A 338 -12.19 4.79 37.61
N VAL A 339 -13.35 5.24 37.12
CA VAL A 339 -14.44 5.74 37.98
C VAL A 339 -14.92 4.64 38.94
N VAL A 340 -15.12 3.42 38.45
CA VAL A 340 -15.53 2.28 39.30
C VAL A 340 -14.47 2.00 40.37
N VAL A 341 -13.17 1.99 40.02
CA VAL A 341 -12.09 1.78 40.98
C VAL A 341 -12.06 2.88 42.04
N VAL A 342 -12.20 4.15 41.65
CA VAL A 342 -12.25 5.27 42.58
C VAL A 342 -13.42 5.13 43.55
N VAL A 343 -14.62 4.83 43.04
CA VAL A 343 -15.82 4.62 43.88
C VAL A 343 -15.61 3.45 44.85
N VAL A 344 -15.04 2.33 44.39
CA VAL A 344 -14.74 1.18 45.25
C VAL A 344 -13.74 1.57 46.35
N VAL A 345 -12.67 2.30 46.00
CA VAL A 345 -11.68 2.79 46.98
C VAL A 345 -12.33 3.72 48.00
N GLU A 346 -13.16 4.67 47.58
CA GLU A 346 -13.89 5.56 48.48
C GLU A 346 -14.80 4.77 49.45
N VAL A 347 -15.56 3.80 48.93
CA VAL A 347 -16.41 2.94 49.76
C VAL A 347 -15.58 2.16 50.78
N VAL A 348 -14.45 1.58 50.37
CA VAL A 348 -13.55 0.86 51.28
C VAL A 348 -13.00 1.79 52.35
N VAL A 349 -12.56 3.00 52.00
CA VAL A 349 -12.07 3.99 52.96
C VAL A 349 -13.16 4.36 53.97
N VAL A 350 -14.39 4.61 53.52
CA VAL A 350 -15.53 4.91 54.41
C VAL A 350 -15.80 3.74 55.36
N VAL A 351 -15.81 2.51 54.86
CA VAL A 351 -16.00 1.31 55.70
C VAL A 351 -14.89 1.18 56.75
N VAL A 352 -13.63 1.36 56.36
CA VAL A 352 -12.48 1.31 57.30
C VAL A 352 -12.62 2.39 58.37
N VAL A 353 -12.94 3.63 57.99
CA VAL A 353 -13.15 4.73 58.94
C VAL A 353 -14.27 4.40 59.92
N VAL A 354 -15.42 3.89 59.43
CA VAL A 354 -16.54 3.48 60.30
C VAL A 354 -16.10 2.37 61.26
N VAL A 355 -15.38 1.35 60.80
CA VAL A 355 -14.87 0.27 61.66
C VAL A 355 -13.93 0.83 62.73
N VAL A 356 -13.00 1.71 62.37
CA VAL A 356 -12.08 2.35 63.33
C VAL A 356 -12.86 3.16 64.37
N VAL A 357 -13.85 3.95 63.96
CA VAL A 357 -14.69 4.73 64.88
C VAL A 357 -15.45 3.79 65.84
N VAL A 358 -16.03 2.70 65.33
CA VAL A 358 -16.72 1.71 66.18
C VAL A 358 -15.75 1.08 67.19
N VAL A 359 -14.55 0.68 66.76
CA VAL A 359 -13.53 0.12 67.66
C VAL A 359 -13.13 1.14 68.73
N VAL A 360 -12.90 2.40 68.37
CA VAL A 360 -12.57 3.46 69.33
C VAL A 360 -13.70 3.65 70.34
N VAL A 361 -14.96 3.71 69.88
CA VAL A 361 -16.12 3.83 70.77
C VAL A 361 -16.21 2.65 71.72
N VAL A 362 -16.02 1.41 71.24
CA VAL A 362 -16.01 0.21 72.08
C VAL A 362 -14.89 0.28 73.13
N VAL A 363 -13.68 0.66 72.74
CA VAL A 363 -12.55 0.82 73.67
C VAL A 363 -12.86 1.87 74.74
N VAL A 364 -13.41 3.03 74.35
CA VAL A 364 -13.81 4.08 75.30
C VAL A 364 -14.87 3.57 76.27
N VAL A 365 -15.89 2.86 75.79
CA VAL A 365 -16.93 2.27 76.65
C VAL A 365 -16.32 1.26 77.63
N VAL A 366 -15.43 0.38 77.17
CA VAL A 366 -14.73 -0.59 78.03
C VAL A 366 -13.90 0.14 79.10
N VAL A 367 -13.15 1.18 78.73
CA VAL A 367 -12.37 1.99 79.68
C VAL A 367 -13.28 2.65 80.71
N VAL A 368 -14.39 3.25 80.29
CA VAL A 368 -15.38 3.86 81.21
C VAL A 368 -15.94 2.81 82.16
N VAL A 369 -16.32 1.63 81.67
CA VAL A 369 -16.82 0.53 82.52
C VAL A 369 -15.76 0.09 83.52
N VAL A 370 -14.50 -0.09 83.09
CA VAL A 370 -13.39 -0.45 83.99
C VAL A 370 -13.19 0.63 85.05
N VAL A 371 -13.19 1.91 84.68
CA VAL A 371 -13.06 3.02 85.64
C VAL A 371 -14.21 3.03 86.64
N VAL A 372 -15.46 2.85 86.18
CA VAL A 372 -16.64 2.77 87.07
C VAL A 372 -16.50 1.58 88.02
N VAL A 373 -16.11 0.40 87.54
CA VAL A 373 -15.89 -0.79 88.38
C VAL A 373 -14.80 -0.51 89.42
N VAL A 374 -13.67 0.09 89.03
CA VAL A 374 -12.58 0.45 89.96
C VAL A 374 -13.09 1.44 91.01
N VAL A 375 -13.83 2.48 90.62
CA VAL A 375 -14.41 3.46 91.56
C VAL A 375 -15.36 2.77 92.53
N VAL A 376 -16.25 1.89 92.05
CA VAL A 376 -17.17 1.12 92.91
C VAL A 376 -16.39 0.23 93.88
N VAL A 377 -15.36 -0.49 93.41
CA VAL A 377 -14.51 -1.32 94.27
C VAL A 377 -13.81 -0.47 95.33
N VAL A 378 -13.25 0.69 94.96
CA VAL A 378 -12.60 1.61 95.91
C VAL A 378 -13.61 2.12 96.94
N VAL A 379 -14.81 2.52 96.54
CA VAL A 379 -15.87 2.96 97.46
C VAL A 379 -16.24 1.83 98.43
N VAL A 380 -16.47 0.61 97.94
CA VAL A 380 -16.78 -0.55 98.78
C VAL A 380 -15.65 -0.86 99.75
N VAL A 381 -14.38 -0.83 99.29
CA VAL A 381 -13.22 -1.05 100.17
C VAL A 381 -13.13 0.05 101.23
N VAL A 382 -13.35 1.31 100.88
CA VAL A 382 -13.38 2.43 101.83
C VAL A 382 -14.50 2.25 102.84
N GLU A 383 -15.71 1.89 102.42
CA GLU A 383 -16.82 1.61 103.33
C GLU A 383 -16.49 0.45 104.28
N VAL A 384 -15.92 -0.66 103.79
CA VAL A 384 -15.51 -1.80 104.63
C VAL A 384 -14.43 -1.39 105.64
N VAL A 385 -13.41 -0.63 105.22
CA VAL A 385 -12.35 -0.14 106.11
C VAL A 385 -12.91 0.84 107.15
N VAL A 386 -13.81 1.75 106.75
CA VAL A 386 -14.49 2.67 107.68
C VAL A 386 -15.31 1.89 108.70
N VAL A 387 -16.04 0.86 108.28
CA VAL A 387 -16.80 -0.01 109.19
C VAL A 387 -15.87 -0.76 110.14
N GLU A 388 -14.78 -1.35 109.67
CA GLU A 388 -13.77 -2.01 110.53
C GLU A 388 -13.17 -1.03 111.55
N VAL A 389 -12.78 0.18 111.12
CA VAL A 389 -12.23 1.20 112.02
C VAL A 389 -13.27 1.63 113.06
N ILE A 390 -14.53 1.84 112.67
CA ILE A 390 -15.61 2.16 113.61
C ILE A 390 -15.81 1.02 114.61
N VAL A 391 -15.81 -0.24 114.16
CA VAL A 391 -15.94 -1.40 115.05
C VAL A 391 -14.77 -1.48 116.02
N VAL A 392 -13.53 -1.28 115.57
CA VAL A 392 -12.35 -1.23 116.44
C VAL A 392 -12.45 -0.09 117.45
N VAL A 393 -12.85 1.11 117.03
CA VAL A 393 -13.03 2.26 117.93
C VAL A 393 -14.12 1.98 118.96
N VAL A 394 -15.27 1.42 118.56
CA VAL A 394 -16.37 1.08 119.49
C VAL A 394 -15.94 0.00 120.48
N VAL A 395 -15.20 -1.02 120.03
CA VAL A 395 -14.65 -2.06 120.92
C VAL A 395 -13.64 -1.46 121.89
N VAL A 396 -12.74 -0.58 121.43
CA VAL A 396 -11.78 0.13 122.32
C VAL A 396 -12.52 1.01 123.31
N VAL A 397 -13.56 1.76 122.89
CA VAL A 397 -14.38 2.57 123.79
C VAL A 397 -15.12 1.70 124.79
N LEU A 398 -15.69 0.56 124.39
CA LEU A 398 -16.36 -0.37 125.30
C LEU A 398 -15.38 -0.99 126.30
N VAL A 399 -14.17 -1.36 125.87
CA VAL A 399 -13.12 -1.86 126.76
C VAL A 399 -12.66 -0.75 127.71
N VAL A 400 -12.52 0.49 127.25
CA VAL A 400 -12.19 1.64 128.11
C VAL A 400 -13.34 1.91 129.09
N VAL A 401 -14.60 1.81 128.67
CA VAL A 401 -15.77 1.94 129.54
C VAL A 401 -15.84 0.79 130.54
N GLU A 402 -15.57 -0.45 130.15
CA GLU A 402 -15.46 -1.58 131.09
C GLU A 402 -14.31 -1.39 132.07
N VAL A 403 -13.14 -0.89 131.64
CA VAL A 403 -12.02 -0.57 132.54
C VAL A 403 -12.38 0.59 133.48
N ILE A 404 -13.12 1.60 133.02
CA ILE A 404 -13.62 2.70 133.87
C ILE A 404 -14.71 2.22 134.83
N VAL A 405 -15.58 1.30 134.42
CA VAL A 405 -16.63 0.71 135.27
C VAL A 405 -16.03 -0.26 136.29
N VAL A 406 -14.96 -0.98 135.95
CA VAL A 406 -14.23 -1.88 136.87
C VAL A 406 -13.31 -1.09 137.83
N CYS A 407 -12.85 0.11 137.47
CA CYS A 407 -12.03 0.96 138.35
C CYS A 407 -12.76 2.16 139.01
N GLY A 408 -14.03 2.42 138.70
CA GLY A 408 -14.72 3.66 139.05
C GLY A 408 -16.06 3.54 139.79
N GLY A 409 -16.38 2.37 140.36
CA GLY A 409 -17.72 2.11 140.90
C GLY A 409 -17.76 1.44 142.28
N GLY A 410 -16.82 1.77 143.16
CA GLY A 410 -17.05 1.68 144.60
C GLY A 410 -17.74 2.96 145.08
N ILE A 411 -18.49 2.85 146.18
CA ILE A 411 -19.27 3.89 146.89
C ILE A 411 -20.62 4.17 146.17
N TRP A 412 -21.78 3.64 146.58
CA TRP A 412 -22.37 3.40 147.90
C TRP A 412 -23.20 2.12 147.94
#